data_AF-A0A952LCC6-F1
#
_entry.id   AF-A0A952LCC6-F1
#
_cell.length_a   1.000
_cell.length_b   1.000
_cell.length_c   1.000
_cell.angle_alpha   90.00
_cell.angle_beta   90.00
_cell.angle_gamma   90.00
#
_symmetry.space_group_name_H-M   'P 1'
#
loop_
_entity.id
_entity.type
_entity.pdbx_description
1 polymer ?
#
loop_
_entity_poly.entity_id
_entity_poly.type
_entity_poly.pdbx_seq_one_letter_code
_entity_poly.pdbx_strand_id
1 'polypeptide(L)'
;MRAARRWTAAAVAVALSATLAGCVGAAPAHPLSGSPSPSAASTPTPTPTVDPVVAYAKLRLANQTLRQKVAGLLMLHLPGTDAAGLRGYVDRYGLGGMIL
;
A
#
# COMPACT_ATOMS: atom_id res chain seq x y z
N MET A 1 1.99 16.86 -34.58
CA MET A 1 1.72 15.73 -33.63
C MET A 1 2.65 15.75 -32.39
N ARG A 2 3.97 16.01 -32.51
CA ARG A 2 4.91 16.00 -31.36
C ARG A 2 4.80 17.21 -30.42
N ALA A 3 4.34 18.36 -30.92
CA ALA A 3 4.18 19.59 -30.13
C ALA A 3 2.97 19.52 -29.17
N ALA A 4 1.83 19.00 -29.64
CA ALA A 4 0.62 18.81 -28.83
C ALA A 4 0.86 17.89 -27.61
N ARG A 5 1.73 16.88 -27.76
CA ARG A 5 2.10 15.93 -26.69
C ARG A 5 3.00 16.56 -25.60
N ARG A 6 3.68 17.67 -25.90
CA ARG A 6 4.50 18.41 -24.92
C ARG A 6 3.65 19.34 -24.06
N TRP A 7 2.53 19.82 -24.62
CA TRP A 7 1.63 20.75 -23.95
C TRP A 7 0.70 20.01 -22.97
N THR A 8 0.29 18.78 -23.31
CA THR A 8 -0.46 17.92 -22.38
C THR A 8 0.38 17.48 -21.17
N ALA A 9 1.69 17.25 -21.35
CA ALA A 9 2.59 16.92 -20.25
C ALA A 9 2.78 18.07 -19.25
N ALA A 10 2.82 19.32 -19.75
CA ALA A 10 2.92 20.51 -18.90
C ALA A 10 1.63 20.74 -18.08
N ALA A 11 0.45 20.50 -18.69
CA ALA A 11 -0.83 20.66 -18.00
C ALA A 11 -1.03 19.65 -16.86
N VAL A 12 -0.59 18.40 -17.04
CA VAL A 12 -0.68 17.36 -15.99
C VAL A 12 0.25 17.67 -14.80
N ALA A 13 1.44 18.20 -15.06
CA ALA A 13 2.38 18.57 -14.00
C ALA A 13 1.84 19.72 -13.11
N VAL A 14 1.20 20.73 -13.71
CA VAL A 14 0.58 21.84 -12.95
C VAL A 14 -0.63 21.35 -12.14
N ALA A 15 -1.44 20.46 -12.70
CA ALA A 15 -2.59 19.87 -12.01
C ALA A 15 -2.16 19.02 -10.80
N LEU A 16 -1.03 18.31 -10.87
CA LEU A 16 -0.49 17.54 -9.74
C LEU A 16 0.05 18.44 -8.61
N SER A 17 0.61 19.61 -8.90
CA SER A 17 1.08 20.52 -7.85
C SER A 17 -0.05 21.17 -7.05
N ALA A 18 -1.24 21.34 -7.63
CA ALA A 18 -2.38 21.97 -6.96
C ALA A 18 -3.07 21.04 -5.94
N THR A 19 -2.94 19.72 -6.06
CA THR A 19 -3.63 18.77 -5.17
C THR A 19 -2.87 18.47 -3.86
N LEU A 20 -1.57 18.77 -3.78
CA LEU A 20 -0.79 18.57 -2.54
C LEU A 20 -0.84 19.75 -1.56
N ALA A 21 -1.31 20.93 -1.98
CA ALA A 21 -1.33 22.13 -1.12
C ALA A 21 -2.56 22.23 -0.18
N GLY A 22 -3.52 21.30 -0.27
CA GLY A 22 -4.81 21.40 0.41
C GLY A 22 -4.93 20.76 1.80
N CYS A 23 -3.88 20.13 2.34
CA CYS A 23 -3.97 19.35 3.59
C CYS A 23 -3.31 20.03 4.80
N VAL A 24 -3.42 21.35 4.94
CA VAL A 24 -3.01 22.07 6.16
C VAL A 24 -4.24 22.27 7.04
N GLY A 25 -4.44 21.34 7.98
CA GLY A 25 -5.49 21.41 8.98
C GLY A 25 -5.35 22.66 9.85
N ALA A 26 -6.47 23.33 10.09
CA ALA A 26 -6.57 24.47 10.97
C ALA A 26 -6.05 24.12 12.38
N ALA A 27 -5.02 24.85 12.84
CA ALA A 27 -4.58 24.78 14.23
C ALA A 27 -5.61 25.49 15.13
N PRO A 28 -6.16 24.85 16.17
CA PRO A 28 -6.97 25.55 17.15
C PRO A 28 -6.06 26.47 17.99
N ALA A 29 -6.42 27.75 18.03
CA ALA A 29 -5.80 28.73 18.91
C ALA A 29 -6.01 28.33 20.38
N HIS A 30 -4.90 28.18 21.12
CA HIS A 30 -4.94 28.02 22.57
C HIS A 30 -5.21 29.37 23.23
N PRO A 31 -6.26 29.54 24.04
CA PRO A 31 -6.32 30.65 24.98
C PRO A 31 -5.34 30.36 26.13
N LEU A 32 -4.28 31.15 26.23
CA LEU A 32 -3.47 31.27 27.43
C LEU A 32 -4.30 32.03 28.47
N SER A 33 -4.99 31.31 29.34
CA SER A 33 -5.58 31.88 30.55
C SER A 33 -5.13 31.05 31.75
N GLY A 34 -4.33 31.68 32.60
CA GLY A 34 -3.67 31.07 33.74
C GLY A 34 -4.66 30.74 34.86
N SER A 35 -4.57 29.51 35.35
CA SER A 35 -4.94 29.07 36.69
C SER A 35 -4.15 27.80 36.99
N PRO A 36 -3.55 27.59 38.18
CA PRO A 36 -2.90 26.33 38.52
C PRO A 36 -3.96 25.24 38.66
N SER A 37 -4.25 24.58 37.53
CA SER A 37 -5.12 23.41 37.44
C SER A 37 -4.36 22.20 38.00
N PRO A 38 -5.01 21.31 38.77
CA PRO A 38 -4.38 20.07 39.22
C PRO A 38 -3.85 19.30 38.01
N SER A 39 -2.58 18.89 38.07
CA SER A 39 -1.88 18.16 37.01
C SER A 39 -2.68 16.91 36.65
N ALA A 40 -3.43 16.97 35.55
CA ALA A 40 -4.14 15.83 35.02
C ALA A 40 -3.12 14.74 34.70
N ALA A 41 -3.26 13.59 35.36
CA ALA A 41 -2.46 12.41 35.05
C ALA A 41 -2.59 12.10 33.55
N SER A 42 -1.47 11.94 32.85
CA SER A 42 -1.48 11.62 31.44
C SER A 42 -2.12 10.24 31.23
N THR A 43 -3.36 10.23 30.73
CA THR A 43 -4.02 9.00 30.29
C THR A 43 -3.19 8.36 29.18
N PRO A 44 -2.83 7.07 29.27
CA PRO A 44 -2.04 6.44 28.22
C PRO A 44 -2.87 6.43 26.93
N THR A 45 -2.29 6.93 25.85
CA THR A 45 -2.91 6.81 24.53
C THR A 45 -2.98 5.32 24.16
N PRO A 46 -4.14 4.80 23.74
CA PRO A 46 -4.22 3.40 23.31
C PRO A 46 -3.28 3.17 22.14
N THR A 47 -2.42 2.17 22.25
CA THR A 47 -1.59 1.73 21.11
C THR A 47 -2.51 1.09 20.08
N PRO A 48 -2.44 1.47 18.79
CA PRO A 48 -3.27 0.85 17.78
C PRO A 48 -2.92 -0.64 17.66
N THR A 49 -3.91 -1.50 17.94
CA THR A 49 -3.79 -2.94 17.69
C THR A 49 -3.75 -3.17 16.19
N VAL A 50 -2.62 -3.66 15.68
CA VAL A 50 -2.49 -4.07 14.28
C VAL A 50 -3.04 -5.49 14.13
N ASP A 51 -3.89 -5.70 13.11
CA ASP A 51 -4.33 -7.05 12.75
C ASP A 51 -3.12 -7.95 12.43
N PRO A 52 -2.93 -9.07 13.16
CA PRO A 52 -1.80 -9.96 12.94
C PRO A 52 -1.74 -10.52 11.52
N VAL A 53 -2.89 -10.71 10.85
CA VAL A 53 -2.95 -11.20 9.46
C VAL A 53 -2.36 -10.16 8.51
N VAL A 54 -2.73 -8.89 8.69
CA VAL A 54 -2.21 -7.78 7.88
C VAL A 54 -0.72 -7.58 8.13
N ALA A 55 -0.27 -7.68 9.39
CA ALA A 55 1.15 -7.58 9.73
C ALA A 55 1.97 -8.67 9.04
N TYR A 56 1.50 -9.92 9.10
CA TYR A 56 2.14 -11.05 8.42
C TYR A 56 2.19 -10.87 6.90
N ALA A 57 1.06 -10.50 6.28
CA ALA A 57 0.98 -10.30 4.84
C ALA A 57 1.95 -9.20 4.36
N LYS A 58 2.02 -8.08 5.08
CA LYS A 58 2.95 -6.98 4.78
C LYS A 58 4.40 -7.43 4.88
N LEU A 59 4.77 -8.14 5.94
CA LEU A 59 6.13 -8.65 6.12
C LEU A 59 6.50 -9.64 5.00
N ARG A 60 5.57 -10.52 4.62
CA ARG A 60 5.80 -11.50 3.55
C ARG A 60 6.00 -10.83 2.20
N LEU A 61 5.14 -9.87 1.83
CA LEU A 61 5.26 -9.10 0.60
C LEU A 61 6.52 -8.22 0.59
N ALA A 62 6.94 -7.66 1.73
CA ALA A 62 8.17 -6.86 1.81
C ALA A 62 9.41 -7.66 1.39
N ASN A 63 9.43 -8.97 1.68
CA ASN A 63 10.54 -9.87 1.36
C ASN A 63 10.47 -10.49 -0.05
N GLN A 64 9.54 -10.06 -0.90
CA GLN A 64 9.40 -10.54 -2.28
C GLN A 64 9.93 -9.55 -3.30
N THR A 65 10.57 -10.07 -4.35
CA THR A 65 10.90 -9.30 -5.54
C THR A 65 9.63 -8.85 -6.27
N LEU A 66 9.72 -7.79 -7.09
CA LEU A 66 8.59 -7.35 -7.92
C LEU A 66 8.06 -8.47 -8.82
N ARG A 67 8.96 -9.28 -9.40
CA ARG A 67 8.59 -10.44 -10.22
C ARG A 67 7.75 -11.44 -9.44
N GLN A 68 8.15 -11.78 -8.22
CA GLN A 68 7.40 -12.71 -7.35
C GLN A 68 6.03 -12.14 -6.98
N LYS A 69 5.93 -10.83 -6.69
CA LYS A 69 4.65 -10.17 -6.41
C LYS A 69 3.71 -10.28 -7.60
N VAL A 70 4.19 -9.99 -8.81
CA VAL A 70 3.39 -10.05 -10.04
C VAL A 70 3.01 -11.50 -10.38
N ALA A 71 3.94 -12.45 -10.29
CA ALA A 71 3.66 -13.86 -10.55
C ALA A 71 2.63 -14.44 -9.57
N GLY A 72 2.67 -14.02 -8.31
CA GLY A 72 1.69 -14.38 -7.29
C GLY A 72 0.27 -13.88 -7.53
N LEU A 73 0.05 -12.97 -8.49
CA LEU A 73 -1.30 -12.54 -8.89
C LEU A 73 -1.91 -13.45 -9.97
N LEU A 74 -1.13 -14.36 -10.55
CA LEU A 74 -1.56 -15.21 -11.65
C LEU A 74 -2.07 -16.56 -11.14
N MET A 75 -3.28 -16.91 -11.56
CA MET A 75 -3.82 -18.28 -11.49
C MET A 75 -4.01 -18.80 -12.91
N LEU A 76 -3.37 -19.92 -13.23
CA LEU A 76 -3.41 -20.50 -14.56
C LEU A 76 -3.96 -21.93 -14.51
N HIS A 77 -4.59 -22.35 -15.61
CA HIS A 77 -5.04 -23.72 -15.79
C HIS A 77 -3.98 -24.50 -16.57
N LEU A 78 -3.64 -25.69 -16.07
CA LEU A 78 -2.92 -26.70 -16.82
C LEU A 78 -3.78 -27.97 -16.78
N PRO A 79 -4.25 -28.48 -17.92
CA PRO A 79 -5.18 -29.60 -17.94
C PRO A 79 -4.52 -30.87 -17.38
N GLY A 80 -5.32 -31.67 -16.66
CA GLY A 80 -4.90 -32.92 -16.04
C GLY A 80 -4.64 -32.80 -14.55
N THR A 81 -4.27 -33.93 -13.95
CA THR A 81 -4.14 -34.08 -12.49
C THR A 81 -2.79 -34.65 -12.07
N ASP A 82 -1.82 -34.71 -13.00
CA ASP A 82 -0.46 -35.14 -12.70
C ASP A 82 0.25 -34.11 -11.80
N ALA A 83 0.48 -34.48 -10.55
CA ALA A 83 1.07 -33.61 -9.54
C ALA A 83 2.50 -33.18 -9.90
N ALA A 84 3.27 -34.04 -10.57
CA ALA A 84 4.65 -33.73 -10.93
C ALA A 84 4.71 -32.65 -12.03
N GLY A 85 3.89 -32.80 -13.08
CA GLY A 85 3.73 -31.79 -14.12
C GLY A 85 3.23 -30.45 -13.59
N LEU A 86 2.21 -30.47 -12.73
CA LEU A 86 1.67 -29.26 -12.09
C LEU A 86 2.72 -28.57 -11.21
N ARG A 87 3.48 -29.34 -10.42
CA ARG A 87 4.55 -28.79 -9.59
C ARG A 87 5.64 -28.12 -10.42
N GLY A 88 6.10 -28.79 -11.48
CA GLY A 88 7.10 -28.24 -12.40
C GLY A 88 6.64 -26.95 -13.08
N TYR A 89 5.33 -26.84 -13.39
CA TYR A 89 4.74 -25.63 -13.95
C TYR A 89 4.76 -24.46 -12.95
N VAL A 90 4.37 -24.71 -11.69
CA VAL A 90 4.43 -23.71 -10.62
C VAL A 90 5.87 -23.27 -10.35
N ASP A 91 6.82 -24.20 -10.28
CA ASP A 91 8.24 -23.87 -9.99
C ASP A 91 8.87 -23.05 -11.12
N ARG A 92 8.49 -23.31 -12.38
CA ARG A 92 9.00 -22.56 -13.54
C ARG A 92 8.54 -21.10 -13.56
N TYR A 93 7.28 -20.83 -13.19
CA TYR A 93 6.67 -19.51 -13.38
C TYR A 93 6.37 -18.75 -12.06
N GLY A 94 6.40 -19.42 -10.90
CA GLY A 94 6.16 -18.81 -9.59
C GLY A 94 4.71 -18.39 -9.34
N LEU A 95 3.75 -19.19 -9.81
CA LEU A 95 2.32 -18.85 -9.83
C LEU A 95 1.72 -18.73 -8.41
N GLY A 96 0.73 -17.85 -8.28
CA GLY A 96 -0.06 -17.71 -7.05
C GLY A 96 -1.05 -18.83 -6.81
N GLY A 97 -1.50 -19.51 -7.89
CA GLY A 97 -2.38 -20.67 -7.80
C GLY A 97 -2.59 -21.37 -9.13
N MET A 98 -3.26 -22.52 -9.07
CA MET A 98 -3.64 -23.34 -10.23
C MET A 98 -5.15 -23.53 -10.23
N ILE A 99 -5.73 -23.52 -11.44
CA ILE A 99 -7.11 -23.95 -11.67
C ILE A 99 -7.03 -25.38 -12.19
N LEU A 100 -7.69 -26.33 -11.51
CA LEU A 100 -7.74 -27.74 -11.86
C LEU A 100 -8.96 -28.05 -12.75
#